data_AF-A0A0G4H671-F1
#
_entry.id   AF-A0A0G4H671-F1
#
_cell.length_a   1.000
_cell.length_b   1.000
_cell.length_c   1.000
_cell.angle_alpha   90.00
_cell.angle_beta   90.00
_cell.angle_gamma   90.00
#
_symmetry.space_group_name_H-M   'P 1'
#
loop_
_entity.id
_entity.type
_entity.pdbx_description
1 polymer ?
#
loop_
_entity_poly.entity_id
_entity_poly.type
_entity_poly.pdbx_seq_one_letter_code
_entity_poly.pdbx_strand_id
1 'polypeptide(L)'
;MSSSSRRRLLSYCPARLRYYGGIIWATVLSLGVGALTGLLHSGTAEAMDVLACSIGYFWDTKRCQEELGIKEGTSLRASMPSWVPEEIVMLAVTALGALVSVGLIHTLAPECGGDAVIDTKKAMARGGPYHLKAALMRVITTGFYVGTGNPLGIITPQMYSSALVAAVLAKCFKHAYPPSSWMIVGAASGIAAAFNAPVAGLVYVLEVLMDNWLKARVADVLAASLAAVALEKLLLRREGSTATGGSNHPFYPELTNFENFESDYRLWMLLCIPIGALCGLAGHAFVRVVLYLDWVLDGKAQGGETVERIRKWTRKVPRFLHPVLATVVITLMGSIAYRTMETRRVWGSGRRVLGDAFTKGREKPTWWFVVLFVVKFVAIVAAKASGGPGDLVDPSIVLGGLLGGMVGGLGVWSARDGAGKAFYGCFLFGMGGFMTALLRTPVTAIIVMYDLTGAYSLILPIILCNYISYWVAQRLSEESFHTLLLLHEGISPDAIDLAIQDRVPYATMVGAPEQNSSQYAASAGSPAGGSASSTAAAEAHVQPAVASPTKRAPGGAGQGTSSSAREAGDVIMKELVRVYGRRETNGTTDTNGTAGTTSAGGAGGAGGGRDGGGQQGAAEREREREDDLSKRSWTDSQ
;
A
#
# COMPACT_ATOMS: atom_id res chain seq x y z
N MET A 1 -38.52 -39.91 -1.40
CA MET A 1 -37.95 -39.08 -2.49
C MET A 1 -36.49 -39.49 -2.70
N SER A 2 -36.14 -39.99 -3.89
CA SER A 2 -34.77 -40.42 -4.21
C SER A 2 -33.82 -39.22 -4.32
N SER A 3 -32.50 -39.46 -4.15
CA SER A 3 -31.46 -38.43 -4.29
C SER A 3 -31.45 -37.75 -5.67
N SER A 4 -31.99 -38.44 -6.70
CA SER A 4 -32.14 -37.91 -8.06
C SER A 4 -33.30 -36.90 -8.18
N SER A 5 -34.36 -37.04 -7.38
CA SER A 5 -35.47 -36.07 -7.33
C SER A 5 -35.09 -34.78 -6.61
N ARG A 6 -34.24 -34.83 -5.56
CA ARG A 6 -33.70 -33.62 -4.90
C ARG A 6 -32.80 -32.80 -5.83
N ARG A 7 -31.96 -33.46 -6.65
CA ARG A 7 -31.11 -32.76 -7.63
C ARG A 7 -31.92 -32.06 -8.72
N ARG A 8 -33.05 -32.65 -9.16
CA ARG A 8 -33.95 -32.05 -10.15
C ARG A 8 -34.79 -30.88 -9.59
N LEU A 9 -35.18 -30.94 -8.31
CA LEU A 9 -35.84 -29.80 -7.64
C LEU A 9 -34.87 -28.62 -7.41
N LEU A 10 -33.59 -28.90 -7.12
CA LEU A 10 -32.55 -27.87 -6.99
C LEU A 10 -32.11 -27.26 -8.34
N SER A 11 -32.33 -27.94 -9.46
CA SER A 11 -32.13 -27.35 -10.79
C SER A 11 -33.26 -26.41 -11.22
N TYR A 12 -34.40 -26.44 -10.53
CA TYR A 12 -35.51 -25.47 -10.69
C TYR A 12 -35.44 -24.30 -9.70
N CYS A 13 -34.33 -24.15 -8.95
CA CYS A 13 -34.09 -22.90 -8.25
C CYS A 13 -33.83 -21.82 -9.32
N PRO A 14 -34.68 -20.79 -9.45
CA PRO A 14 -34.47 -19.76 -10.45
C PRO A 14 -33.08 -19.18 -10.26
N ALA A 15 -32.36 -18.87 -11.34
CA ALA A 15 -31.00 -18.33 -11.27
C ALA A 15 -30.87 -17.16 -10.28
N ARG A 16 -31.96 -16.38 -10.12
CA ARG A 16 -32.13 -15.35 -9.08
C ARG A 16 -31.99 -15.86 -7.64
N LEU A 17 -32.55 -17.02 -7.27
CA LEU A 17 -32.42 -17.57 -5.91
C LEU A 17 -30.98 -18.00 -5.60
N ARG A 18 -30.25 -18.55 -6.58
CA ARG A 18 -28.81 -18.84 -6.43
C ARG A 18 -27.98 -17.57 -6.32
N TYR A 19 -28.35 -16.54 -7.07
CA TYR A 19 -27.74 -15.22 -7.01
C TYR A 19 -27.94 -14.55 -5.64
N TYR A 20 -29.18 -14.47 -5.15
CA TYR A 20 -29.49 -13.92 -3.82
C TYR A 20 -28.89 -14.76 -2.69
N GLY A 21 -28.89 -16.09 -2.80
CA GLY A 21 -28.19 -16.97 -1.86
C GLY A 21 -26.69 -16.71 -1.83
N GLY A 22 -26.07 -16.49 -2.99
CA GLY A 22 -24.66 -16.12 -3.10
C GLY A 22 -24.34 -14.77 -2.44
N ILE A 23 -25.21 -13.77 -2.61
CA ILE A 23 -25.07 -12.45 -1.96
C ILE A 23 -25.18 -12.58 -0.44
N ILE A 24 -26.19 -13.28 0.07
CA ILE A 24 -26.37 -13.45 1.52
C ILE A 24 -25.16 -14.16 2.13
N TRP A 25 -24.68 -15.23 1.49
CA TRP A 25 -23.48 -15.93 1.95
C TRP A 25 -22.23 -15.06 1.90
N ALA A 26 -22.09 -14.21 0.87
CA ALA A 26 -21.00 -13.26 0.80
C ALA A 26 -21.08 -12.24 1.94
N THR A 27 -22.25 -11.66 2.22
CA THR A 27 -22.42 -10.74 3.34
C THR A 27 -22.09 -11.40 4.68
N VAL A 28 -22.55 -12.64 4.92
CA VAL A 28 -22.23 -13.39 6.14
C VAL A 28 -20.73 -13.64 6.25
N LEU A 29 -20.07 -14.04 5.15
CA LEU A 29 -18.64 -14.23 5.13
C LEU A 29 -17.89 -12.92 5.37
N SER A 30 -18.34 -11.80 4.78
CA SER A 30 -17.80 -10.45 4.99
C SER A 30 -17.91 -10.02 6.45
N LEU A 31 -19.05 -10.24 7.10
CA LEU A 31 -19.21 -9.99 8.54
C LEU A 31 -18.26 -10.85 9.38
N GLY A 32 -18.08 -12.14 9.02
CA GLY A 32 -17.14 -13.04 9.66
C GLY A 32 -15.67 -12.61 9.48
N VAL A 33 -15.29 -12.17 8.28
CA VAL A 33 -13.97 -11.57 7.98
C VAL A 33 -13.77 -10.31 8.82
N GLY A 34 -14.77 -9.44 8.89
CA GLY A 34 -14.73 -8.23 9.70
C GLY A 34 -14.54 -8.54 11.18
N ALA A 35 -15.31 -9.47 11.75
CA ALA A 35 -15.17 -9.88 13.15
C ALA A 35 -13.78 -10.47 13.44
N LEU A 36 -13.26 -11.37 12.60
CA LEU A 36 -11.92 -11.92 12.80
C LEU A 36 -10.82 -10.86 12.67
N THR A 37 -11.03 -9.90 11.76
CA THR A 37 -10.14 -8.74 11.62
C THR A 37 -10.16 -7.85 12.85
N GLY A 38 -11.34 -7.55 13.40
CA GLY A 38 -11.50 -6.77 14.63
C GLY A 38 -10.80 -7.43 15.82
N LEU A 39 -10.94 -8.75 15.99
CA LEU A 39 -10.24 -9.53 17.02
C LEU A 39 -8.72 -9.49 16.86
N LEU A 40 -8.25 -9.70 15.61
CA LEU A 40 -6.83 -9.62 15.30
C LEU A 40 -6.29 -8.23 15.62
N HIS A 41 -7.01 -7.18 15.22
CA HIS A 41 -6.61 -5.81 15.44
C HIS A 41 -6.56 -5.46 16.93
N SER A 42 -7.64 -5.72 17.67
CA SER A 42 -7.71 -5.41 19.10
C SER A 42 -6.64 -6.17 19.91
N GLY A 43 -6.46 -7.47 19.65
CA GLY A 43 -5.47 -8.27 20.36
C GLY A 43 -4.03 -7.84 20.06
N THR A 44 -3.78 -7.36 18.84
CA THR A 44 -2.45 -6.86 18.47
C THR A 44 -2.16 -5.48 19.04
N ALA A 45 -3.17 -4.60 19.10
CA ALA A 45 -3.06 -3.32 19.80
C ALA A 45 -2.79 -3.52 21.30
N GLU A 46 -3.54 -4.42 21.96
CA GLU A 46 -3.36 -4.71 23.39
C GLU A 46 -1.99 -5.35 23.68
N ALA A 47 -1.54 -6.30 22.86
CA ALA A 47 -0.22 -6.90 22.99
C ALA A 47 0.91 -5.85 22.84
N MET A 48 0.73 -4.86 21.97
CA MET A 48 1.68 -3.75 21.82
C MET A 48 1.69 -2.84 23.05
N ASP A 49 0.51 -2.47 23.55
CA ASP A 49 0.40 -1.64 24.75
C ASP A 49 1.05 -2.35 25.95
N VAL A 50 0.82 -3.65 26.12
CA VAL A 50 1.47 -4.46 27.17
C VAL A 50 2.99 -4.50 26.99
N LEU A 51 3.49 -4.73 25.79
CA LEU A 51 4.93 -4.78 25.51
C LEU A 51 5.59 -3.41 25.76
N ALA A 52 4.95 -2.34 25.30
CA ALA A 52 5.41 -0.96 25.51
C ALA A 52 5.39 -0.55 26.99
N CYS A 53 4.33 -0.90 27.72
CA CYS A 53 4.20 -0.66 29.16
C CYS A 53 5.25 -1.46 29.97
N SER A 54 5.51 -2.71 29.60
CA SER A 54 6.50 -3.57 30.26
C SER A 54 7.92 -2.99 30.16
N ILE A 55 8.22 -2.35 29.03
CA ILE A 55 9.49 -1.64 28.83
C ILE A 55 9.57 -0.37 29.70
N GLY A 56 8.44 0.34 29.88
CA GLY A 56 8.31 1.47 30.79
C GLY A 56 8.80 2.82 30.28
N TYR A 57 9.11 2.94 28.99
CA TYR A 57 9.61 4.18 28.39
C TYR A 57 8.60 4.87 27.46
N PHE A 58 7.63 4.13 26.90
CA PHE A 58 6.82 4.61 25.77
C PHE A 58 5.40 5.04 26.12
N TRP A 59 4.87 4.64 27.28
CA TRP A 59 3.44 4.75 27.57
C TRP A 59 3.18 5.42 28.92
N ASP A 60 2.06 6.14 29.00
CA ASP A 60 1.62 6.85 30.20
C ASP A 60 1.38 5.86 31.36
N THR A 61 2.00 6.13 32.51
CA THR A 61 1.98 5.25 33.70
C THR A 61 0.55 4.96 34.15
N LYS A 62 -0.38 5.92 33.98
CA LYS A 62 -1.78 5.76 34.38
C LYS A 62 -2.52 4.63 33.67
N ARG A 63 -2.41 4.54 32.34
CA ARG A 63 -3.09 3.47 31.57
C ARG A 63 -2.48 2.10 31.86
N CYS A 64 -1.15 2.03 31.98
CA CYS A 64 -0.46 0.79 32.36
C CYS A 64 -0.85 0.32 33.78
N GLN A 65 -1.10 1.24 34.70
CA GLN A 65 -1.47 0.95 36.08
C GLN A 65 -2.94 0.62 36.27
N GLU A 66 -3.83 1.43 35.71
CA GLU A 66 -5.29 1.35 35.92
C GLU A 66 -5.95 0.28 35.04
N GLU A 67 -5.54 0.14 33.77
CA GLU A 67 -6.19 -0.78 32.82
C GLU A 67 -5.44 -2.12 32.69
N LEU A 68 -4.10 -2.10 32.68
CA LEU A 68 -3.29 -3.31 32.47
C LEU A 68 -2.79 -3.96 33.78
N GLY A 69 -3.06 -3.34 34.93
CA GLY A 69 -2.65 -3.85 36.25
C GLY A 69 -1.14 -3.90 36.47
N ILE A 70 -0.34 -3.23 35.64
CA ILE A 70 1.12 -3.19 35.73
C ILE A 70 1.49 -2.17 36.83
N LYS A 71 1.87 -2.69 38.00
CA LYS A 71 2.23 -1.86 39.17
C LYS A 71 3.41 -0.92 38.88
N GLU A 72 3.35 0.27 39.45
CA GLU A 72 4.46 1.22 39.45
C GLU A 72 5.72 0.55 40.04
N GLY A 73 6.81 0.49 39.26
CA GLY A 73 8.06 -0.16 39.68
C GLY A 73 8.39 -1.52 39.04
N THR A 74 7.47 -2.14 38.29
CA THR A 74 7.76 -3.41 37.57
C THR A 74 8.33 -3.22 36.16
N SER A 75 8.46 -1.97 35.70
CA SER A 75 9.02 -1.71 34.39
C SER A 75 10.51 -2.02 34.33
N LEU A 76 11.00 -2.37 33.14
CA LEU A 76 12.42 -2.59 32.90
C LEU A 76 13.26 -1.39 33.39
N ARG A 77 12.78 -0.15 33.19
CA ARG A 77 13.43 1.06 33.72
C ARG A 77 13.54 1.06 35.24
N ALA A 78 12.45 0.76 35.93
CA ALA A 78 12.41 0.82 37.39
C ALA A 78 13.30 -0.24 38.04
N SER A 79 13.52 -1.35 37.34
CA SER A 79 14.43 -2.42 37.75
C SER A 79 15.91 -2.09 37.48
N MET A 80 16.20 -1.08 36.65
CA MET A 80 17.58 -0.71 36.31
C MET A 80 18.18 0.31 37.28
N PRO A 81 19.48 0.17 37.62
CA PRO A 81 20.18 1.14 38.45
C PRO A 81 20.08 2.57 37.89
N SER A 82 19.97 3.55 38.79
CA SER A 82 19.83 4.97 38.42
C SER A 82 21.02 5.52 37.61
N TRP A 83 22.19 4.90 37.69
CA TRP A 83 23.40 5.29 36.97
C TRP A 83 23.43 4.86 35.50
N VAL A 84 22.54 3.96 35.06
CA VAL A 84 22.49 3.55 33.65
C VAL A 84 21.79 4.68 32.85
N PRO A 85 22.48 5.28 31.85
CA PRO A 85 21.87 6.32 31.02
C PRO A 85 20.67 5.77 30.25
N GLU A 86 19.60 6.57 30.17
CA GLU A 86 18.35 6.24 29.46
C GLU A 86 18.62 5.90 27.99
N GLU A 87 19.59 6.56 27.38
CA GLU A 87 20.03 6.34 26.00
C GLU A 87 20.53 4.91 25.77
N ILE A 88 21.26 4.34 26.72
CA ILE A 88 21.83 2.98 26.58
C ILE A 88 20.72 1.94 26.68
N VAL A 89 19.77 2.15 27.59
CA VAL A 89 18.61 1.27 27.73
C VAL A 89 17.77 1.28 26.46
N MET A 90 17.49 2.46 25.92
CA MET A 90 16.69 2.61 24.73
C MET A 90 17.37 2.03 23.49
N LEU A 91 18.70 2.15 23.39
CA LEU A 91 19.47 1.46 22.35
C LEU A 91 19.33 -0.06 22.47
N ALA A 92 19.52 -0.61 23.68
CA ALA A 92 19.44 -2.05 23.91
C ALA A 92 18.04 -2.60 23.58
N VAL A 93 16.98 -1.89 24.00
CA VAL A 93 15.60 -2.32 23.78
C VAL A 93 15.21 -2.24 22.30
N THR A 94 15.48 -1.12 21.64
CA THR A 94 15.16 -0.96 20.20
C THR A 94 15.98 -1.93 19.34
N ALA A 95 17.26 -2.13 19.65
CA ALA A 95 18.13 -3.10 18.97
C ALA A 95 17.66 -4.54 19.18
N LEU A 96 17.25 -4.91 20.40
CA LEU A 96 16.73 -6.24 20.69
C LEU A 96 15.43 -6.51 19.92
N GLY A 97 14.50 -5.55 19.92
CA GLY A 97 13.27 -5.67 19.14
C GLY A 97 13.55 -5.79 17.64
N ALA A 98 14.45 -4.96 17.10
CA ALA A 98 14.89 -5.06 15.72
C ALA A 98 15.51 -6.42 15.39
N LEU A 99 16.37 -6.94 16.27
CA LEU A 99 17.04 -8.23 16.08
C LEU A 99 16.04 -9.40 16.11
N VAL A 100 15.10 -9.39 17.05
CA VAL A 100 14.05 -10.41 17.14
C VAL A 100 13.17 -10.36 15.89
N SER A 101 12.69 -9.18 15.49
CA SER A 101 11.85 -9.02 14.30
C SER A 101 12.55 -9.53 13.04
N VAL A 102 13.80 -9.10 12.82
CA VAL A 102 14.60 -9.53 11.68
C VAL A 102 14.87 -11.04 11.73
N GLY A 103 15.24 -11.58 12.89
CA GLY A 103 15.50 -13.01 13.06
C GLY A 103 14.28 -13.86 12.73
N LEU A 104 13.09 -13.43 13.17
CA LEU A 104 11.83 -14.08 12.86
C LEU A 104 11.47 -13.97 11.36
N ILE A 105 11.69 -12.82 10.73
CA ILE A 105 11.48 -12.66 9.28
C ILE A 105 12.41 -13.60 8.51
N HIS A 106 13.70 -13.64 8.86
CA HIS A 106 14.68 -14.44 8.12
C HIS A 106 14.46 -15.95 8.26
N THR A 107 14.04 -16.42 9.45
CA THR A 107 13.91 -17.85 9.75
C THR A 107 12.52 -18.43 9.49
N LEU A 108 11.47 -17.68 9.81
CA LEU A 108 10.10 -18.22 9.87
C LEU A 108 9.19 -17.69 8.77
N ALA A 109 9.36 -16.44 8.32
CA ALA A 109 8.48 -15.82 7.32
C ALA A 109 9.23 -14.79 6.45
N PRO A 110 10.07 -15.24 5.50
CA PRO A 110 10.80 -14.34 4.59
C PRO A 110 9.88 -13.44 3.75
N GLU A 111 8.65 -13.89 3.50
CA GLU A 111 7.59 -13.12 2.85
C GLU A 111 7.16 -11.85 3.62
N CYS A 112 7.61 -11.69 4.88
CA CYS A 112 7.32 -10.53 5.71
C CYS A 112 8.40 -9.43 5.66
N GLY A 113 9.47 -9.60 4.86
CA GLY A 113 10.62 -8.69 4.83
C GLY A 113 10.45 -7.39 4.03
N GLY A 114 9.33 -7.20 3.33
CA GLY A 114 9.04 -6.03 2.49
C GLY A 114 7.98 -5.09 3.09
N ASP A 115 7.55 -4.11 2.28
CA ASP A 115 6.41 -3.28 2.62
C ASP A 115 5.09 -4.06 2.48
N ALA A 116 4.24 -3.99 3.51
CA ALA A 116 3.02 -4.79 3.58
C ALA A 116 2.00 -4.45 2.48
N VAL A 117 1.98 -3.21 1.97
CA VAL A 117 1.11 -2.83 0.83
C VAL A 117 1.58 -3.54 -0.44
N ILE A 118 2.88 -3.52 -0.68
CA ILE A 118 3.51 -4.17 -1.83
C ILE A 118 3.32 -5.68 -1.76
N ASP A 119 3.54 -6.27 -0.59
CA ASP A 119 3.40 -7.71 -0.41
C ASP A 119 1.93 -8.15 -0.53
N THR A 120 0.97 -7.26 -0.20
CA THR A 120 -0.46 -7.47 -0.50
C THR A 120 -0.69 -7.49 -2.01
N LYS A 121 -0.22 -6.48 -2.75
CA LYS A 121 -0.35 -6.43 -4.21
C LYS A 121 0.28 -7.65 -4.90
N LYS A 122 1.49 -8.05 -4.49
CA LYS A 122 2.15 -9.26 -4.98
C LYS A 122 1.33 -10.53 -4.70
N ALA A 123 0.78 -10.65 -3.49
CA ALA A 123 -0.04 -11.81 -3.12
C ALA A 123 -1.34 -11.89 -3.93
N MET A 124 -1.99 -10.75 -4.18
CA MET A 124 -3.17 -10.65 -5.05
C MET A 124 -2.84 -11.02 -6.50
N ALA A 125 -1.75 -10.47 -7.06
CA ALA A 125 -1.30 -10.73 -8.42
C ALA A 125 -0.89 -12.20 -8.65
N ARG A 126 -0.26 -12.85 -7.65
CA ARG A 126 0.10 -14.27 -7.69
C ARG A 126 -1.09 -15.20 -7.48
N GLY A 127 -2.17 -14.70 -6.87
CA GLY A 127 -3.36 -15.45 -6.48
C GLY A 127 -3.09 -16.66 -5.59
N GLY A 128 -2.07 -16.57 -4.73
CA GLY A 128 -1.70 -17.59 -3.74
C GLY A 128 -0.31 -18.19 -3.95
N PRO A 129 0.14 -19.07 -3.02
CA PRO A 129 -0.58 -19.56 -1.85
C PRO A 129 -0.73 -18.49 -0.73
N TYR A 130 -1.87 -18.54 -0.03
CA TYR A 130 -2.16 -17.67 1.12
C TYR A 130 -1.88 -18.43 2.41
N HIS A 131 -0.93 -17.96 3.21
CA HIS A 131 -0.50 -18.63 4.43
C HIS A 131 -0.93 -17.85 5.67
N LEU A 132 -1.73 -18.47 6.54
CA LEU A 132 -2.11 -17.87 7.84
C LEU A 132 -0.88 -17.60 8.71
N LYS A 133 0.18 -18.42 8.58
CA LYS A 133 1.47 -18.17 9.22
C LYS A 133 2.04 -16.80 8.84
N ALA A 134 2.03 -16.43 7.55
CA ALA A 134 2.52 -15.13 7.09
C ALA A 134 1.70 -13.98 7.69
N ALA A 135 0.38 -14.15 7.78
CA ALA A 135 -0.50 -13.17 8.41
C ALA A 135 -0.13 -12.92 9.88
N LEU A 136 0.04 -13.99 10.67
CA LEU A 136 0.39 -13.86 12.08
C LEU A 136 1.82 -13.34 12.27
N MET A 137 2.78 -13.88 11.52
CA MET A 137 4.19 -13.48 11.61
C MET A 137 4.38 -12.02 11.23
N ARG A 138 3.62 -11.49 10.26
CA ARG A 138 3.69 -10.07 9.91
C ARG A 138 3.36 -9.17 11.10
N VAL A 139 2.29 -9.48 11.84
CA VAL A 139 1.94 -8.65 13.00
C VAL A 139 2.91 -8.85 14.16
N ILE A 140 3.36 -10.09 14.42
CA ILE A 140 4.32 -10.37 15.48
C ILE A 140 5.65 -9.63 15.24
N THR A 141 6.20 -9.74 14.02
CA THR A 141 7.50 -9.14 13.68
C THR A 141 7.43 -7.62 13.65
N THR A 142 6.38 -7.04 13.09
CA THR A 142 6.15 -5.58 13.16
C THR A 142 5.93 -5.14 14.61
N GLY A 143 5.20 -5.94 15.39
CA GLY A 143 4.90 -5.66 16.77
C GLY A 143 6.15 -5.58 17.65
N PHE A 144 7.05 -6.55 17.57
CA PHE A 144 8.34 -6.48 18.26
C PHE A 144 9.16 -5.26 17.81
N TYR A 145 9.10 -4.88 16.53
CA TYR A 145 9.85 -3.75 16.00
C TYR A 145 9.32 -2.43 16.56
N VAL A 146 8.03 -2.16 16.35
CA VAL A 146 7.38 -0.90 16.74
C VAL A 146 7.17 -0.81 18.24
N GLY A 147 6.75 -1.89 18.89
CA GLY A 147 6.47 -1.93 20.33
C GLY A 147 7.71 -1.73 21.20
N THR A 148 8.91 -2.06 20.69
CA THR A 148 10.19 -1.75 21.35
C THR A 148 10.71 -0.34 21.10
N GLY A 149 9.93 0.51 20.42
CA GLY A 149 10.25 1.93 20.23
C GLY A 149 10.87 2.31 18.90
N ASN A 150 10.89 1.41 17.90
CA ASN A 150 11.33 1.81 16.56
C ASN A 150 10.24 2.67 15.87
N PRO A 151 10.62 3.70 15.09
CA PRO A 151 9.71 4.75 14.65
C PRO A 151 9.01 4.41 13.32
N LEU A 152 8.25 3.31 13.29
CA LEU A 152 7.39 2.92 12.16
C LEU A 152 5.95 2.65 12.65
N GLY A 153 5.01 2.47 11.71
CA GLY A 153 3.62 2.12 11.98
C GLY A 153 3.32 0.61 11.87
N ILE A 154 2.11 0.22 12.32
CA ILE A 154 1.59 -1.16 12.31
C ILE A 154 0.36 -1.38 11.40
N ILE A 155 -0.23 -0.31 10.89
CA ILE A 155 -1.49 -0.26 10.14
C ILE A 155 -1.43 -1.14 8.88
N THR A 156 -0.44 -0.95 8.00
CA THR A 156 -0.39 -1.74 6.75
C THR A 156 0.06 -3.19 6.96
N PRO A 157 0.94 -3.51 7.94
CA PRO A 157 1.14 -4.88 8.41
C PRO A 157 -0.15 -5.56 8.85
N GLN A 158 -1.01 -4.89 9.61
CA GLN A 158 -2.32 -5.42 10.01
C GLN A 158 -3.26 -5.56 8.81
N MET A 159 -3.26 -4.61 7.87
CA MET A 159 -3.99 -4.73 6.61
C MET A 159 -3.60 -6.00 5.85
N TYR A 160 -2.30 -6.26 5.68
CA TYR A 160 -1.81 -7.47 5.00
C TYR A 160 -2.28 -8.74 5.70
N SER A 161 -2.21 -8.77 7.03
CA SER A 161 -2.67 -9.91 7.82
C SER A 161 -4.16 -10.16 7.67
N SER A 162 -4.97 -9.10 7.72
CA SER A 162 -6.42 -9.19 7.51
C SER A 162 -6.78 -9.62 6.09
N ALA A 163 -6.03 -9.15 5.08
CA ALA A 163 -6.17 -9.59 3.70
C ALA A 163 -5.93 -11.10 3.54
N LEU A 164 -4.88 -11.63 4.17
CA LEU A 164 -4.59 -13.07 4.16
C LEU A 164 -5.61 -13.89 4.93
N VAL A 165 -6.09 -13.41 6.09
CA VAL A 165 -7.17 -14.06 6.85
C VAL A 165 -8.42 -14.18 5.98
N ALA A 166 -8.81 -13.11 5.28
CA ALA A 166 -9.95 -13.13 4.37
C ALA A 166 -9.76 -14.13 3.22
N ALA A 167 -8.58 -14.19 2.61
CA ALA A 167 -8.28 -15.16 1.56
C ALA A 167 -8.34 -16.61 2.06
N VAL A 168 -7.81 -16.89 3.25
CA VAL A 168 -7.84 -18.24 3.85
C VAL A 168 -9.29 -18.65 4.15
N LEU A 169 -10.10 -17.75 4.72
CA LEU A 169 -11.52 -18.00 4.97
C LEU A 169 -12.27 -18.28 3.67
N ALA A 170 -12.08 -17.45 2.65
CA ALA A 170 -12.69 -17.65 1.34
C ALA A 170 -12.34 -19.01 0.72
N LYS A 171 -11.10 -19.49 0.91
CA LYS A 171 -10.66 -20.82 0.48
C LYS A 171 -11.37 -21.94 1.24
N CYS A 172 -11.57 -21.79 2.55
CA CYS A 172 -12.27 -22.78 3.38
C CYS A 172 -13.75 -22.94 2.98
N PHE A 173 -14.42 -21.83 2.65
CA PHE A 173 -15.85 -21.84 2.33
C PHE A 173 -16.19 -22.10 0.84
N LYS A 174 -15.19 -22.45 0.00
CA LYS A 174 -15.33 -22.74 -1.45
C LYS A 174 -16.28 -21.77 -2.15
N HIS A 175 -16.05 -20.47 -1.96
CA HIS A 175 -16.96 -19.44 -2.43
C HIS A 175 -16.82 -19.21 -3.94
N ALA A 176 -17.80 -18.55 -4.55
CA ALA A 176 -17.88 -18.34 -6.00
C ALA A 176 -16.76 -17.44 -6.58
N TYR A 177 -15.87 -16.92 -5.74
CA TYR A 177 -14.90 -15.89 -6.08
C TYR A 177 -13.50 -16.30 -5.65
N PRO A 178 -12.46 -15.91 -6.41
CA PRO A 178 -11.11 -16.27 -6.08
C PRO A 178 -10.70 -15.61 -4.76
N PRO A 179 -9.85 -16.26 -3.94
CA PRO A 179 -9.46 -15.70 -2.65
C PRO A 179 -8.72 -14.36 -2.74
N SER A 180 -8.09 -14.04 -3.88
CA SER A 180 -7.48 -12.74 -4.17
C SER A 180 -8.50 -11.60 -4.10
N SER A 181 -9.76 -11.85 -4.48
CA SER A 181 -10.84 -10.87 -4.36
C SER A 181 -11.25 -10.62 -2.90
N TRP A 182 -11.12 -11.63 -2.04
CA TRP A 182 -11.41 -11.51 -0.61
C TRP A 182 -10.31 -10.79 0.16
N MET A 183 -9.08 -10.77 -0.36
CA MET A 183 -7.99 -9.97 0.20
C MET A 183 -8.35 -8.48 0.26
N ILE A 184 -9.09 -7.96 -0.73
CA ILE A 184 -9.58 -6.57 -0.77
C ILE A 184 -10.52 -6.30 0.41
N VAL A 185 -11.46 -7.21 0.68
CA VAL A 185 -12.39 -7.12 1.80
C VAL A 185 -11.65 -7.13 3.14
N GLY A 186 -10.69 -8.04 3.30
CA GLY A 186 -9.86 -8.13 4.51
C GLY A 186 -8.91 -6.94 4.70
N ALA A 187 -8.31 -6.44 3.62
CA ALA A 187 -7.47 -5.25 3.65
C ALA A 187 -8.28 -4.03 4.10
N ALA A 188 -9.45 -3.82 3.51
CA ALA A 188 -10.33 -2.71 3.87
C ALA A 188 -10.79 -2.81 5.32
N SER A 189 -11.21 -3.99 5.80
CA SER A 189 -11.59 -4.16 7.20
C SER A 189 -10.42 -3.96 8.16
N GLY A 190 -9.19 -4.32 7.76
CA GLY A 190 -7.98 -4.11 8.55
C GLY A 190 -7.62 -2.64 8.71
N ILE A 191 -7.69 -1.87 7.63
CA ILE A 191 -7.49 -0.41 7.64
C ILE A 191 -8.62 0.28 8.40
N ALA A 192 -9.86 -0.17 8.20
CA ALA A 192 -11.02 0.36 8.91
C ALA A 192 -10.89 0.19 10.43
N ALA A 193 -10.49 -0.99 10.89
CA ALA A 193 -10.18 -1.25 12.29
C ALA A 193 -9.06 -0.29 12.79
N ALA A 194 -7.94 -0.25 12.06
CA ALA A 194 -6.78 0.57 12.43
C ALA A 194 -7.06 2.07 12.61
N PHE A 195 -7.97 2.61 11.82
CA PHE A 195 -8.39 4.01 11.93
C PHE A 195 -9.72 4.20 12.64
N ASN A 196 -10.31 3.12 13.16
CA ASN A 196 -11.66 3.12 13.73
C ASN A 196 -12.70 3.79 12.78
N ALA A 197 -12.47 3.66 11.48
CA ALA A 197 -13.02 4.48 10.40
C ALA A 197 -13.45 3.57 9.24
N PRO A 198 -14.71 3.07 9.24
CA PRO A 198 -15.19 2.12 8.23
C PRO A 198 -15.07 2.62 6.79
N VAL A 199 -15.33 3.91 6.58
CA VAL A 199 -15.30 4.52 5.24
C VAL A 199 -13.87 4.72 4.76
N ALA A 200 -12.93 5.06 5.66
CA ALA A 200 -11.52 5.18 5.32
C ALA A 200 -10.94 3.87 4.77
N GLY A 201 -11.32 2.73 5.35
CA GLY A 201 -10.90 1.40 4.86
C GLY A 201 -11.37 1.12 3.43
N LEU A 202 -12.63 1.44 3.11
CA LEU A 202 -13.15 1.31 1.75
C LEU A 202 -12.36 2.18 0.77
N VAL A 203 -12.20 3.46 1.09
CA VAL A 203 -11.56 4.42 0.17
C VAL A 203 -10.07 4.14 0.01
N TYR A 204 -9.37 3.70 1.06
CA TYR A 204 -7.96 3.32 0.96
C TYR A 204 -7.74 2.20 -0.05
N VAL A 205 -8.58 1.16 -0.02
CA VAL A 205 -8.46 0.04 -0.96
C VAL A 205 -8.78 0.47 -2.39
N LEU A 206 -9.68 1.44 -2.58
CA LEU A 206 -9.95 2.05 -3.88
C LEU A 206 -8.81 2.95 -4.38
N GLU A 207 -8.13 3.70 -3.51
CA GLU A 207 -7.03 4.58 -3.93
C GLU A 207 -5.69 3.83 -4.09
N VAL A 208 -5.47 2.75 -3.32
CA VAL A 208 -4.13 2.12 -3.21
C VAL A 208 -4.08 0.72 -3.82
N LEU A 209 -5.12 -0.10 -3.63
CA LEU A 209 -5.08 -1.52 -4.01
C LEU A 209 -5.81 -1.83 -5.33
N MET A 210 -6.77 -1.01 -5.75
CA MET A 210 -7.60 -1.27 -6.92
C MET A 210 -7.81 -0.02 -7.78
N ASP A 211 -7.16 0.03 -8.94
CA ASP A 211 -7.29 1.16 -9.86
C ASP A 211 -8.62 1.14 -10.65
N ASN A 212 -9.29 -0.01 -10.76
CA ASN A 212 -10.54 -0.19 -11.50
C ASN A 212 -11.68 -0.76 -10.63
N TRP A 213 -12.81 -0.05 -10.66
CA TRP A 213 -13.95 -0.19 -9.76
C TRP A 213 -14.74 -1.50 -9.97
N LEU A 214 -15.16 -2.15 -8.88
CA LEU A 214 -16.14 -3.25 -8.94
C LEU A 214 -17.39 -2.89 -8.14
N LYS A 215 -18.47 -2.50 -8.84
CA LYS A 215 -19.78 -2.15 -8.24
C LYS A 215 -20.31 -3.26 -7.30
N ALA A 216 -19.93 -4.51 -7.57
CA ALA A 216 -20.53 -5.69 -6.96
C ALA A 216 -20.12 -5.97 -5.51
N ARG A 217 -19.08 -5.30 -4.96
CA ARG A 217 -18.49 -5.66 -3.65
C ARG A 217 -18.33 -4.53 -2.64
N VAL A 218 -18.76 -3.32 -2.98
CA VAL A 218 -18.75 -2.19 -2.03
C VAL A 218 -19.54 -2.54 -0.76
N ALA A 219 -20.67 -3.24 -0.91
CA ALA A 219 -21.48 -3.69 0.22
C ALA A 219 -20.73 -4.67 1.14
N ASP A 220 -19.96 -5.61 0.57
CA ASP A 220 -19.17 -6.57 1.34
C ASP A 220 -18.00 -5.90 2.07
N VAL A 221 -17.29 -5.01 1.38
CA VAL A 221 -16.21 -4.21 1.96
C VAL A 221 -16.74 -3.37 3.13
N LEU A 222 -17.87 -2.69 2.94
CA LEU A 222 -18.51 -1.90 4.00
C LEU A 222 -18.98 -2.78 5.16
N ALA A 223 -19.62 -3.92 4.88
CA ALA A 223 -20.09 -4.84 5.91
C ALA A 223 -18.92 -5.38 6.77
N ALA A 224 -17.82 -5.80 6.12
CA ALA A 224 -16.63 -6.27 6.83
C ALA A 224 -15.97 -5.14 7.64
N SER A 225 -15.85 -3.94 7.07
CA SER A 225 -15.27 -2.77 7.74
C SER A 225 -16.08 -2.33 8.95
N LEU A 226 -17.41 -2.30 8.82
CA LEU A 226 -18.33 -2.00 9.93
C LEU A 226 -18.25 -3.05 11.03
N ALA A 227 -18.23 -4.34 10.68
CA ALA A 227 -18.12 -5.43 11.64
C ALA A 227 -16.78 -5.39 12.39
N ALA A 228 -15.67 -5.10 11.70
CA ALA A 228 -14.36 -4.96 12.31
C ALA A 228 -14.33 -3.81 13.32
N VAL A 229 -14.77 -2.62 12.90
CA VAL A 229 -14.84 -1.43 13.76
C VAL A 229 -15.80 -1.62 14.93
N ALA A 230 -16.98 -2.23 14.70
CA ALA A 230 -17.95 -2.48 15.76
C ALA A 230 -17.38 -3.43 16.82
N LEU A 231 -16.70 -4.49 16.40
CA LEU A 231 -16.10 -5.45 17.32
C LEU A 231 -14.91 -4.86 18.05
N GLU A 232 -14.06 -4.10 17.37
CA GLU A 232 -12.96 -3.38 17.99
C GLU A 232 -13.47 -2.41 19.06
N LYS A 233 -14.49 -1.59 18.73
CA LYS A 233 -15.15 -0.70 19.70
C LYS A 233 -15.77 -1.47 20.86
N LEU A 234 -16.30 -2.67 20.65
CA LEU A 234 -16.89 -3.51 21.70
C LEU A 234 -15.80 -4.06 22.65
N LEU A 235 -14.70 -4.54 22.10
CA LEU A 235 -13.60 -5.16 22.85
C LEU A 235 -12.78 -4.11 23.61
N LEU A 236 -12.48 -2.98 22.96
CA LEU A 236 -11.74 -1.86 23.57
C LEU A 236 -12.61 -1.01 24.51
N ARG A 237 -13.96 -1.16 24.52
CA ARG A 237 -14.86 -0.45 25.46
C ARG A 237 -14.81 -0.96 26.90
N ARG A 238 -14.00 -1.98 27.21
CA ARG A 238 -13.89 -2.47 28.58
C ARG A 238 -12.93 -1.59 29.37
N GLU A 239 -13.55 -0.65 30.09
CA GLU A 239 -13.06 0.10 31.27
C GLU A 239 -12.30 1.44 31.00
N GLY A 240 -13.02 2.57 31.12
CA GLY A 240 -12.41 3.90 31.32
C GLY A 240 -13.05 5.08 30.58
N SER A 241 -13.70 4.85 29.43
CA SER A 241 -14.29 5.93 28.62
C SER A 241 -15.71 6.30 29.10
N THR A 242 -15.80 7.01 30.22
CA THR A 242 -17.05 7.63 30.67
C THR A 242 -17.45 8.76 29.72
N ALA A 243 -18.57 8.56 29.03
CA ALA A 243 -19.68 9.52 28.89
C ALA A 243 -19.35 11.02 28.65
N THR A 244 -18.31 11.35 27.89
CA THR A 244 -18.13 12.69 27.31
C THR A 244 -18.10 12.55 25.80
N GLY A 245 -18.94 13.32 25.12
CA GLY A 245 -19.26 13.20 23.68
C GLY A 245 -18.13 13.50 22.70
N GLY A 246 -16.87 13.47 23.14
CA GLY A 246 -15.69 13.67 22.32
C GLY A 246 -15.31 12.43 21.52
N SER A 247 -14.74 12.65 20.35
CA SER A 247 -14.11 11.66 19.48
C SER A 247 -12.91 11.00 20.18
N ASN A 248 -13.16 10.12 21.14
CA ASN A 248 -12.12 9.32 21.81
C ASN A 248 -11.63 8.21 20.87
N HIS A 249 -10.74 8.57 19.94
CA HIS A 249 -10.08 7.61 19.07
C HIS A 249 -9.02 6.81 19.84
N PRO A 250 -9.05 5.46 19.86
CA PRO A 250 -8.11 4.65 20.66
C PRO A 250 -6.63 4.94 20.38
N PHE A 251 -6.31 5.29 19.13
CA PHE A 251 -4.93 5.53 18.70
C PHE A 251 -4.47 6.98 18.77
N TYR A 252 -5.40 7.93 18.91
CA TYR A 252 -5.14 9.36 19.03
C TYR A 252 -6.04 9.99 20.10
N PRO A 253 -6.01 9.49 21.36
CA PRO A 253 -6.95 9.90 22.40
C PRO A 253 -6.78 11.37 22.81
N GLU A 254 -5.62 11.96 22.54
CA GLU A 254 -5.33 13.36 22.88
C GLU A 254 -5.89 14.38 21.87
N LEU A 255 -6.39 13.94 20.69
CA LEU A 255 -6.98 14.82 19.67
C LEU A 255 -8.42 15.24 20.02
N THR A 256 -8.58 15.80 21.22
CA THR A 256 -9.83 16.38 21.72
C THR A 256 -9.86 17.90 21.44
N ASN A 257 -11.00 18.61 21.58
CA ASN A 257 -11.18 20.05 21.29
C ASN A 257 -11.63 20.46 19.87
N PHE A 258 -12.15 19.54 19.06
CA PHE A 258 -12.79 19.88 17.79
C PHE A 258 -14.29 20.24 17.90
N GLU A 259 -14.88 20.05 19.08
CA GLU A 259 -16.34 20.17 19.31
C GLU A 259 -16.89 21.60 19.19
N ASN A 260 -16.03 22.62 19.15
CA ASN A 260 -16.44 24.03 19.09
C ASN A 260 -16.05 24.75 17.78
N PHE A 261 -15.74 24.03 16.70
CA PHE A 261 -15.62 24.66 15.38
C PHE A 261 -17.00 25.02 14.83
N GLU A 262 -17.56 26.14 15.31
CA GLU A 262 -18.71 26.82 14.70
C GLU A 262 -18.52 26.89 13.17
N SER A 263 -19.64 26.79 12.45
CA SER A 263 -19.73 26.71 10.98
C SER A 263 -19.22 27.94 10.21
N ASP A 264 -18.55 28.88 10.88
CA ASP A 264 -18.05 30.11 10.30
C ASP A 264 -16.69 29.89 9.65
N TYR A 265 -16.64 29.99 8.32
CA TYR A 265 -15.39 30.03 7.58
C TYR A 265 -14.62 31.30 7.93
N ARG A 266 -13.39 31.13 8.41
CA ARG A 266 -12.52 32.22 8.85
C ARG A 266 -11.25 32.26 8.02
N LEU A 267 -10.67 33.46 7.87
CA LEU A 267 -9.50 33.70 7.02
C LEU A 267 -8.28 32.84 7.39
N TRP A 268 -8.12 32.49 8.67
CA TRP A 268 -7.02 31.63 9.12
C TRP A 268 -7.07 30.23 8.47
N MET A 269 -8.23 29.77 8.00
CA MET A 269 -8.34 28.48 7.30
C MET A 269 -7.54 28.47 5.99
N LEU A 270 -7.23 29.64 5.41
CA LEU A 270 -6.36 29.75 4.22
C LEU A 270 -4.91 29.33 4.50
N LEU A 271 -4.51 29.16 5.76
CA LEU A 271 -3.23 28.54 6.12
C LEU A 271 -3.10 27.10 5.59
N CYS A 272 -4.20 26.45 5.21
CA CYS A 272 -4.18 25.18 4.48
C CYS A 272 -3.35 25.24 3.18
N ILE A 273 -3.29 26.39 2.50
CA ILE A 273 -2.56 26.56 1.23
C ILE A 273 -1.04 26.44 1.44
N PRO A 274 -0.39 27.29 2.27
CA PRO A 274 1.04 27.16 2.53
C PRO A 274 1.38 25.84 3.23
N ILE A 275 0.53 25.33 4.12
CA ILE A 275 0.75 24.01 4.76
C ILE A 275 0.75 22.90 3.73
N GLY A 276 -0.22 22.90 2.79
CA GLY A 276 -0.28 21.92 1.71
C GLY A 276 0.97 21.95 0.83
N ALA A 277 1.43 23.14 0.43
CA ALA A 277 2.66 23.28 -0.34
C ALA A 277 3.90 22.78 0.41
N LEU A 278 4.04 23.13 1.69
CA LEU A 278 5.12 22.66 2.55
C LEU A 278 5.09 21.13 2.75
N CYS A 279 3.90 20.55 2.95
CA CYS A 279 3.74 19.10 3.07
C CYS A 279 4.11 18.38 1.77
N GLY A 280 3.74 18.92 0.61
CA GLY A 280 4.12 18.37 -0.70
C GLY A 280 5.64 18.36 -0.91
N LEU A 281 6.31 19.47 -0.59
CA LEU A 281 7.77 19.58 -0.66
C LEU A 281 8.48 18.65 0.32
N ALA A 282 8.04 18.65 1.59
CA ALA A 282 8.64 17.84 2.63
C ALA A 282 8.41 16.33 2.39
N GLY A 283 7.23 15.95 1.90
CA GLY A 283 6.92 14.58 1.50
C GLY A 283 7.77 14.11 0.32
N HIS A 284 7.97 14.96 -0.70
CA HIS A 284 8.89 14.65 -1.80
C HIS A 284 10.34 14.45 -1.30
N ALA A 285 10.82 15.36 -0.46
CA ALA A 285 12.14 15.25 0.15
C ALA A 285 12.27 13.96 0.96
N PHE A 286 11.26 13.60 1.75
CA PHE A 286 11.21 12.36 2.51
C PHE A 286 11.38 11.14 1.61
N VAL A 287 10.56 11.02 0.55
CA VAL A 287 10.63 9.89 -0.39
C VAL A 287 12.01 9.78 -1.03
N ARG A 288 12.56 10.91 -1.52
CA ARG A 288 13.89 10.93 -2.15
C ARG A 288 14.99 10.49 -1.19
N VAL A 289 14.96 10.95 0.05
CA VAL A 289 15.98 10.60 1.05
C VAL A 289 15.86 9.13 1.44
N VAL A 290 14.65 8.60 1.65
CA VAL A 290 14.45 7.17 1.98
C VAL A 290 14.98 6.29 0.84
N LEU A 291 14.59 6.56 -0.41
CA LEU A 291 15.03 5.77 -1.56
C LEU A 291 16.53 5.90 -1.81
N TYR A 292 17.10 7.10 -1.66
CA TYR A 292 18.53 7.30 -1.80
C TYR A 292 19.31 6.51 -0.74
N LEU A 293 18.87 6.54 0.53
CA LEU A 293 19.53 5.80 1.60
C LEU A 293 19.36 4.29 1.45
N ASP A 294 18.17 3.80 1.08
CA ASP A 294 17.97 2.38 0.74
C ASP A 294 18.92 1.97 -0.39
N TRP A 295 19.09 2.82 -1.42
CA TRP A 295 20.00 2.56 -2.53
C TRP A 295 21.49 2.52 -2.12
N VAL A 296 21.89 3.40 -1.20
CA VAL A 296 23.24 3.43 -0.61
C VAL A 296 23.48 2.19 0.25
N LEU A 297 22.50 1.81 1.08
CA LEU A 297 22.57 0.63 1.94
C LEU A 297 22.58 -0.67 1.13
N ASP A 298 21.94 -0.67 -0.04
CA ASP A 298 22.00 -1.77 -1.00
C ASP A 298 23.32 -1.90 -1.74
N GLY A 299 24.23 -0.93 -1.58
CA GLY A 299 25.52 -0.90 -2.25
C GLY A 299 25.41 -0.75 -3.77
N LYS A 300 24.22 -0.43 -4.29
CA LYS A 300 23.94 -0.18 -5.70
C LYS A 300 24.17 1.31 -6.06
N ALA A 301 24.20 2.22 -5.08
CA ALA A 301 24.49 3.63 -5.32
C ALA A 301 25.93 3.84 -5.84
N GLN A 302 26.08 4.75 -6.80
CA GLN A 302 27.37 5.26 -7.28
C GLN A 302 27.53 6.70 -6.79
N GLY A 303 28.63 7.02 -6.11
CA GLY A 303 28.82 8.34 -5.50
C GLY A 303 30.25 8.59 -5.02
N GLY A 304 30.47 9.75 -4.39
CA GLY A 304 31.79 10.20 -3.90
C GLY A 304 32.36 9.37 -2.74
N GLU A 305 33.52 9.76 -2.22
CA GLU A 305 34.30 8.98 -1.24
C GLU A 305 33.51 8.53 0.00
N THR A 306 32.60 9.37 0.52
CA THR A 306 31.76 9.05 1.69
C THR A 306 30.78 7.91 1.40
N VAL A 307 30.16 7.91 0.21
CA VAL A 307 29.23 6.86 -0.22
C VAL A 307 29.98 5.54 -0.41
N GLU A 308 31.19 5.59 -0.97
CA GLU A 308 32.02 4.39 -1.13
C GLU A 308 32.51 3.84 0.23
N ARG A 309 32.79 4.72 1.20
CA ARG A 309 33.18 4.31 2.55
C ARG A 309 32.02 3.62 3.29
N ILE A 310 30.82 4.20 3.24
CA ILE A 310 29.60 3.59 3.78
C ILE A 310 29.35 2.25 3.07
N ARG A 311 29.37 2.23 1.74
CA ARG A 311 29.19 1.01 0.94
C ARG A 311 30.17 -0.10 1.29
N LYS A 312 31.46 0.20 1.49
CA LYS A 312 32.47 -0.79 1.91
C LYS A 312 32.17 -1.38 3.28
N TRP A 313 31.66 -0.57 4.21
CA TRP A 313 31.29 -1.03 5.54
C TRP A 313 29.98 -1.82 5.51
N THR A 314 28.96 -1.30 4.83
CA THR A 314 27.64 -1.93 4.70
C THR A 314 27.73 -3.27 3.97
N ARG A 315 28.61 -3.44 2.97
CA ARG A 315 28.85 -4.76 2.33
C ARG A 315 29.39 -5.83 3.29
N LYS A 316 30.00 -5.45 4.42
CA LYS A 316 30.46 -6.43 5.42
C LYS A 316 29.32 -6.96 6.28
N VAL A 317 28.20 -6.24 6.36
CA VAL A 317 27.05 -6.62 7.17
C VAL A 317 25.94 -7.12 6.24
N PRO A 318 25.33 -8.28 6.51
CA PRO A 318 24.24 -8.76 5.68
C PRO A 318 23.01 -7.83 5.79
N ARG A 319 22.32 -7.61 4.65
CA ARG A 319 21.22 -6.63 4.53
C ARG A 319 20.13 -6.78 5.60
N PHE A 320 19.83 -8.01 6.00
CA PHE A 320 18.80 -8.26 7.01
C PHE A 320 19.13 -7.62 8.37
N LEU A 321 20.41 -7.36 8.70
CA LEU A 321 20.81 -6.70 9.95
C LEU A 321 20.80 -5.17 9.89
N HIS A 322 20.55 -4.55 8.74
CA HIS A 322 20.49 -3.09 8.62
C HIS A 322 19.48 -2.42 9.56
N PRO A 323 18.27 -2.96 9.81
CA PRO A 323 17.33 -2.38 10.77
C PRO A 323 17.91 -2.31 12.18
N VAL A 324 18.73 -3.29 12.57
CA VAL A 324 19.42 -3.30 13.87
C VAL A 324 20.44 -2.17 13.94
N LEU A 325 21.19 -1.92 12.87
CA LEU A 325 22.14 -0.81 12.80
C LEU A 325 21.44 0.56 12.83
N ALA A 326 20.27 0.67 12.21
CA ALA A 326 19.48 1.91 12.23
C ALA A 326 19.06 2.33 13.64
N THR A 327 18.96 1.39 14.59
CA THR A 327 18.63 1.69 16.00
C THR A 327 19.64 2.63 16.68
N VAL A 328 20.89 2.65 16.22
CA VAL A 328 21.90 3.61 16.70
C VAL A 328 21.49 5.03 16.34
N VAL A 329 21.05 5.25 15.10
CA VAL A 329 20.58 6.57 14.64
C VAL A 329 19.27 6.94 15.31
N ILE A 330 18.32 6.00 15.39
CA ILE A 330 17.03 6.20 16.08
C ILE A 330 17.25 6.60 17.52
N THR A 331 18.15 5.91 18.24
CA THR A 331 18.44 6.23 19.63
C THR A 331 19.15 7.55 19.77
N LEU A 332 20.17 7.83 18.94
CA LEU A 332 20.84 9.13 18.95
C LEU A 332 19.84 10.28 18.76
N MET A 333 18.93 10.15 17.79
CA MET A 333 17.87 11.12 17.53
C MET A 333 16.94 11.28 18.74
N GLY A 334 16.47 10.17 19.32
CA GLY A 334 15.66 10.21 20.54
C GLY A 334 16.39 10.84 21.73
N SER A 335 17.68 10.59 21.90
CA SER A 335 18.52 11.18 22.95
C SER A 335 18.68 12.69 22.79
N ILE A 336 18.84 13.18 21.56
CA ILE A 336 18.88 14.62 21.27
C ILE A 336 17.55 15.25 21.68
N ALA A 337 16.41 14.67 21.30
CA ALA A 337 15.12 15.20 21.70
C ALA A 337 14.89 15.12 23.21
N TYR A 338 15.28 14.02 23.87
CA TYR A 338 15.18 13.90 25.32
C TYR A 338 15.96 15.00 26.05
N ARG A 339 17.21 15.28 25.64
CA ARG A 339 18.06 16.30 26.27
C ARG A 339 17.62 17.73 25.95
N THR A 340 17.05 17.97 24.77
CA THR A 340 16.67 19.32 24.32
C THR A 340 15.25 19.71 24.73
N MET A 341 14.36 18.74 24.94
CA MET A 341 12.92 18.97 25.12
C MET A 341 12.33 18.30 26.35
N GLU A 342 13.11 17.47 27.04
CA GLU A 342 12.67 16.65 28.18
C GLU A 342 11.50 15.71 27.83
N THR A 343 11.31 15.41 26.53
CA THR A 343 10.25 14.53 26.05
C THR A 343 10.79 13.12 25.78
N ARG A 344 10.43 12.17 26.64
CA ARG A 344 10.75 10.74 26.47
C ARG A 344 9.95 10.07 25.35
N ARG A 345 8.92 10.73 24.83
CA ARG A 345 7.92 10.12 23.94
C ARG A 345 8.33 10.10 22.47
N VAL A 346 9.55 10.55 22.15
CA VAL A 346 10.07 10.69 20.77
C VAL A 346 10.43 9.35 20.14
N TRP A 347 10.57 8.28 20.91
CA TRP A 347 10.65 6.94 20.36
C TRP A 347 9.27 6.37 20.00
N GLY A 348 9.24 5.27 19.24
CA GLY A 348 8.02 4.64 18.74
C GLY A 348 7.36 5.37 17.58
N SER A 349 6.15 4.93 17.20
CA SER A 349 5.40 5.40 16.03
C SER A 349 5.18 6.91 15.99
N GLY A 350 5.20 7.58 17.15
CA GLY A 350 5.11 9.04 17.28
C GLY A 350 3.71 9.57 17.56
N ARG A 351 2.68 8.71 17.64
CA ARG A 351 1.30 9.12 17.97
C ARG A 351 1.22 9.94 19.27
N ARG A 352 2.01 9.54 20.28
CA ARG A 352 2.08 10.24 21.57
C ARG A 352 2.79 11.59 21.51
N VAL A 353 3.86 11.69 20.72
CA VAL A 353 4.49 13.00 20.45
C VAL A 353 3.51 13.92 19.76
N LEU A 354 2.74 13.40 18.80
CA LEU A 354 1.69 14.18 18.15
C LEU A 354 0.63 14.63 19.16
N GLY A 355 0.18 13.75 20.05
CA GLY A 355 -0.77 14.09 21.12
C GLY A 355 -0.25 15.16 22.10
N ASP A 356 1.01 15.06 22.54
CA ASP A 356 1.65 16.09 23.38
C ASP A 356 1.88 17.40 22.62
N ALA A 357 2.30 17.33 21.37
CA ALA A 357 2.48 18.48 20.50
C ALA A 357 1.14 19.18 20.24
N PHE A 358 0.07 18.42 20.11
CA PHE A 358 -1.27 18.96 19.94
C PHE A 358 -1.78 19.62 21.23
N THR A 359 -1.71 18.94 22.38
CA THR A 359 -2.27 19.43 23.65
C THR A 359 -1.43 20.51 24.32
N LYS A 360 -0.10 20.32 24.41
CA LYS A 360 0.82 21.20 25.13
C LYS A 360 1.60 22.12 24.20
N GLY A 361 1.61 21.84 22.90
CA GLY A 361 2.47 22.56 21.96
C GLY A 361 2.06 24.02 21.72
N ARG A 362 0.85 24.43 22.10
CA ARG A 362 0.43 25.84 21.99
C ARG A 362 1.28 26.78 22.84
N GLU A 363 1.78 26.29 23.98
CA GLU A 363 2.67 27.05 24.87
C GLU A 363 4.15 26.92 24.47
N LYS A 364 4.46 26.07 23.49
CA LYS A 364 5.82 25.81 23.04
C LYS A 364 6.21 26.74 21.89
N PRO A 365 7.47 27.19 21.85
CA PRO A 365 7.96 28.03 20.77
C PRO A 365 8.09 27.25 19.45
N THR A 366 7.98 27.91 18.30
CA THR A 366 8.04 27.26 16.97
C THR A 366 9.26 26.37 16.76
N TRP A 367 10.43 26.78 17.26
CA TRP A 367 11.67 25.99 17.12
C TRP A 367 11.53 24.59 17.74
N TRP A 368 10.68 24.42 18.75
CA TRP A 368 10.42 23.13 19.38
C TRP A 368 9.82 22.15 18.38
N PHE A 369 8.86 22.61 17.55
CA PHE A 369 8.29 21.80 16.48
C PHE A 369 9.31 21.51 15.37
N VAL A 370 10.17 22.47 15.02
CA VAL A 370 11.23 22.28 14.03
C VAL A 370 12.15 21.14 14.44
N VAL A 371 12.64 21.17 15.69
CA VAL A 371 13.56 20.13 16.18
C VAL A 371 12.83 18.79 16.29
N LEU A 372 11.57 18.74 16.74
CA LEU A 372 10.80 17.49 16.79
C LEU A 372 10.60 16.90 15.39
N PHE A 373 10.25 17.74 14.42
CA PHE A 373 10.09 17.33 13.04
C PHE A 373 11.38 16.75 12.50
N VAL A 374 12.52 17.45 12.63
CA VAL A 374 13.82 16.98 12.13
C VAL A 374 14.24 15.68 12.80
N VAL A 375 14.15 15.59 14.12
CA VAL A 375 14.52 14.38 14.87
C VAL A 375 13.67 13.19 14.44
N LYS A 376 12.34 13.35 14.38
CA LYS A 376 11.44 12.28 13.92
C LYS A 376 11.68 11.93 12.47
N PHE A 377 11.85 12.93 11.60
CA PHE A 377 12.11 12.74 10.18
C PHE A 377 13.34 11.84 9.99
N VAL A 378 14.47 12.18 10.61
CA VAL A 378 15.71 11.40 10.50
C VAL A 378 15.54 9.99 11.08
N ALA A 379 14.87 9.85 12.24
CA ALA A 379 14.65 8.55 12.86
C ALA A 379 13.78 7.62 12.00
N ILE A 380 12.67 8.14 11.43
CA ILE A 380 11.77 7.39 10.55
C ILE A 380 12.50 7.02 9.24
N VAL A 381 13.23 7.97 8.65
CA VAL A 381 14.03 7.74 7.44
C VAL A 381 15.03 6.61 7.67
N ALA A 382 15.78 6.64 8.77
CA ALA A 382 16.75 5.60 9.10
C ALA A 382 16.07 4.22 9.30
N ALA A 383 14.93 4.20 9.99
CA ALA A 383 14.16 2.97 10.21
C ALA A 383 13.62 2.38 8.90
N LYS A 384 13.08 3.22 8.01
CA LYS A 384 12.48 2.72 6.76
C LYS A 384 13.53 2.38 5.70
N ALA A 385 14.53 3.23 5.50
CA ALA A 385 15.58 3.01 4.51
C ALA A 385 16.45 1.79 4.83
N SER A 386 16.55 1.39 6.09
CA SER A 386 17.24 0.17 6.49
C SER A 386 16.43 -1.12 6.28
N GLY A 387 15.16 -1.01 5.86
CA GLY A 387 14.27 -2.16 5.67
C GLY A 387 13.55 -2.61 6.96
N GLY A 388 13.37 -1.71 7.92
CA GLY A 388 12.62 -2.02 9.15
C GLY A 388 11.17 -2.45 8.85
N PRO A 389 10.67 -3.50 9.51
CA PRO A 389 9.28 -3.94 9.33
C PRO A 389 8.31 -2.94 9.95
N GLY A 390 7.50 -2.32 9.10
CA GLY A 390 6.46 -1.36 9.50
C GLY A 390 6.06 -0.43 8.37
N ASP A 391 4.96 0.28 8.59
CA ASP A 391 4.42 1.24 7.64
C ASP A 391 4.86 2.68 7.91
N LEU A 392 4.49 3.55 6.97
CA LEU A 392 4.72 4.99 7.04
C LEU A 392 3.43 5.80 7.24
N VAL A 393 2.29 5.14 7.41
CA VAL A 393 0.99 5.78 7.57
C VAL A 393 0.97 6.59 8.88
N ASP A 394 1.20 5.93 10.02
CA ASP A 394 1.32 6.61 11.33
C ASP A 394 2.43 7.69 11.32
N PRO A 395 3.68 7.37 10.91
CA PRO A 395 4.74 8.37 10.77
C PRO A 395 4.37 9.58 9.91
N SER A 396 3.63 9.40 8.83
CA SER A 396 3.24 10.49 7.93
C SER A 396 2.25 11.46 8.57
N ILE A 397 1.29 10.93 9.35
CA ILE A 397 0.34 11.74 10.11
C ILE A 397 1.09 12.54 11.18
N VAL A 398 2.03 11.91 11.88
CA VAL A 398 2.85 12.56 12.93
C VAL A 398 3.72 13.67 12.33
N LEU A 399 4.49 13.39 11.28
CA LEU A 399 5.34 14.38 10.62
C LEU A 399 4.51 15.53 10.05
N GLY A 400 3.36 15.23 9.46
CA GLY A 400 2.41 16.21 8.98
C GLY A 400 1.88 17.11 10.09
N GLY A 401 1.42 16.53 11.20
CA GLY A 401 0.94 17.30 12.33
C GLY A 401 2.01 18.19 12.95
N LEU A 402 3.25 17.73 13.01
CA LEU A 402 4.38 18.55 13.45
C LEU A 402 4.65 19.73 12.49
N LEU A 403 4.62 19.52 11.17
CA LEU A 403 4.70 20.62 10.18
C LEU A 403 3.53 21.60 10.31
N GLY A 404 2.32 21.08 10.52
CA GLY A 404 1.13 21.87 10.81
C GLY A 404 1.32 22.72 12.06
N GLY A 405 1.87 22.13 13.13
CA GLY A 405 2.22 22.81 14.37
C GLY A 405 3.32 23.87 14.20
N MET A 406 4.30 23.67 13.32
CA MET A 406 5.29 24.70 12.97
C MET A 406 4.61 25.94 12.38
N VAL A 407 3.72 25.76 11.41
CA VAL A 407 3.00 26.88 10.77
C VAL A 407 1.99 27.50 11.74
N GLY A 408 1.27 26.67 12.49
CA GLY A 408 0.32 27.12 13.53
C GLY A 408 1.00 27.93 14.64
N GLY A 409 2.21 27.54 15.05
CA GLY A 409 3.02 28.24 16.05
C GLY A 409 3.60 29.57 15.53
N LEU A 410 3.91 29.66 14.24
CA LEU A 410 4.26 30.95 13.59
C LEU A 410 3.05 31.90 13.49
N GLY A 411 1.84 31.34 13.42
CA GLY A 411 0.56 32.05 13.26
C GLY A 411 0.08 32.85 14.47
N VAL A 412 0.90 33.07 15.51
CA VAL A 412 0.56 33.83 16.74
C VAL A 412 0.54 35.36 16.54
N TRP A 413 0.61 35.88 15.31
CA TRP A 413 0.50 37.31 15.00
C TRP A 413 -0.90 37.79 14.62
N SER A 414 -1.94 37.27 15.27
CA SER A 414 -3.24 37.96 15.31
C SER A 414 -3.94 37.64 16.62
N ALA A 415 -3.75 38.51 17.59
CA ALA A 415 -4.53 38.59 18.82
C ALA A 415 -6.00 38.98 18.51
N ARG A 416 -6.72 38.07 17.85
CA ARG A 416 -8.16 38.13 17.63
C ARG A 416 -8.77 36.77 17.98
N ASP A 417 -10.02 36.79 18.42
CA ASP A 417 -10.81 35.61 18.80
C ASP A 417 -10.61 34.45 17.80
N GLY A 418 -10.11 33.31 18.29
CA GLY A 418 -9.94 32.09 17.49
C GLY A 418 -8.52 31.55 17.29
N ALA A 419 -7.49 32.15 17.90
CA ALA A 419 -6.10 31.68 17.78
C ALA A 419 -5.90 30.19 18.16
N GLY A 420 -6.63 29.69 19.17
CA GLY A 420 -6.60 28.27 19.53
C GLY A 420 -7.17 27.36 18.44
N LYS A 421 -8.31 27.75 17.84
CA LYS A 421 -8.93 27.02 16.72
C LYS A 421 -7.99 26.97 15.51
N ALA A 422 -7.31 28.07 15.20
CA ALA A 422 -6.35 28.12 14.10
C ALA A 422 -5.18 27.15 14.29
N PHE A 423 -4.60 27.11 15.50
CA PHE A 423 -3.52 26.18 15.84
C PHE A 423 -3.93 24.72 15.62
N TYR A 424 -5.05 24.28 16.20
CA TYR A 424 -5.54 22.90 16.04
C TYR A 424 -5.93 22.57 14.60
N GLY A 425 -6.50 23.52 13.86
CA GLY A 425 -6.79 23.35 12.44
C GLY A 425 -5.53 23.14 11.59
N CYS A 426 -4.44 23.87 11.89
CA CYS A 426 -3.17 23.70 11.19
C CYS A 426 -2.58 22.30 11.38
N PHE A 427 -2.72 21.69 12.56
CA PHE A 427 -2.32 20.29 12.79
C PHE A 427 -3.05 19.34 11.83
N LEU A 428 -4.37 19.48 11.71
CA LEU A 428 -5.16 18.61 10.82
C LEU A 428 -4.78 18.80 9.36
N PHE A 429 -4.58 20.05 8.93
CA PHE A 429 -4.13 20.34 7.57
C PHE A 429 -2.78 19.67 7.30
N GLY A 430 -1.85 19.77 8.25
CA GLY A 430 -0.53 19.14 8.12
C GLY A 430 -0.60 17.61 8.11
N MET A 431 -1.36 17.01 9.03
CA MET A 431 -1.55 15.56 9.14
C MET A 431 -2.06 14.97 7.81
N GLY A 432 -3.14 15.53 7.26
CA GLY A 432 -3.69 15.11 5.97
C GLY A 432 -2.76 15.42 4.80
N GLY A 433 -2.13 16.60 4.81
CA GLY A 433 -1.25 17.07 3.74
C GLY A 433 -0.03 16.17 3.55
N PHE A 434 0.69 15.85 4.63
CA PHE A 434 1.91 15.04 4.52
C PHE A 434 1.61 13.58 4.21
N MET A 435 0.55 13.01 4.79
CA MET A 435 0.04 11.68 4.44
C MET A 435 -0.29 11.61 2.94
N THR A 436 -0.96 12.63 2.40
CA THR A 436 -1.29 12.72 0.98
C THR A 436 -0.06 12.81 0.09
N ALA A 437 0.93 13.64 0.44
CA ALA A 437 2.16 13.77 -0.33
C ALA A 437 2.94 12.44 -0.43
N LEU A 438 2.98 11.69 0.68
CA LEU A 438 3.72 10.45 0.79
C LEU A 438 3.01 9.27 0.10
N LEU A 439 1.73 9.05 0.45
CA LEU A 439 0.98 7.87 0.06
C LEU A 439 0.20 8.04 -1.25
N ARG A 440 0.01 9.28 -1.71
CA ARG A 440 -0.84 9.63 -2.86
C ARG A 440 -2.31 9.25 -2.69
N THR A 441 -2.80 9.36 -1.46
CA THR A 441 -4.17 9.02 -1.07
C THR A 441 -4.93 10.24 -0.53
N PRO A 442 -5.26 11.24 -1.37
CA PRO A 442 -5.89 12.48 -0.93
C PRO A 442 -7.27 12.25 -0.30
N VAL A 443 -8.11 11.38 -0.90
CA VAL A 443 -9.48 11.13 -0.43
C VAL A 443 -9.45 10.32 0.87
N THR A 444 -8.58 9.31 0.96
CA THR A 444 -8.41 8.57 2.22
C THR A 444 -7.96 9.50 3.34
N ALA A 445 -6.97 10.37 3.08
CA ALA A 445 -6.49 11.30 4.09
C ALA A 445 -7.59 12.26 4.57
N ILE A 446 -8.45 12.76 3.68
CA ILE A 446 -9.61 13.60 4.07
C ILE A 446 -10.53 12.85 5.04
N ILE A 447 -10.89 11.61 4.69
CA ILE A 447 -11.83 10.80 5.49
C ILE A 447 -11.22 10.41 6.83
N VAL A 448 -9.94 10.03 6.85
CA VAL A 448 -9.21 9.74 8.10
C VAL A 448 -9.18 10.98 9.00
N MET A 449 -8.84 12.16 8.48
CA MET A 449 -8.84 13.39 9.30
C MET A 449 -10.23 13.73 9.83
N TYR A 450 -11.28 13.51 9.03
CA TYR A 450 -12.66 13.69 9.46
C TYR A 450 -13.05 12.70 10.56
N ASP A 451 -12.84 11.39 10.37
CA ASP A 451 -13.24 10.36 11.34
C ASP A 451 -12.43 10.44 12.65
N LEU A 452 -11.17 10.85 12.60
CA LEU A 452 -10.35 11.06 13.80
C LEU A 452 -10.85 12.23 14.66
N THR A 453 -11.49 13.24 14.06
CA THR A 453 -11.69 14.54 14.72
C THR A 453 -13.15 14.94 14.87
N GLY A 454 -14.04 14.44 14.01
CA GLY A 454 -15.43 14.89 13.90
C GLY A 454 -15.60 16.33 13.39
N ALA A 455 -14.51 17.00 12.98
CA ALA A 455 -14.49 18.43 12.67
C ALA A 455 -15.02 18.73 11.25
N TYR A 456 -16.33 18.57 11.02
CA TYR A 456 -16.92 18.77 9.68
C TYR A 456 -16.64 20.16 9.08
N SER A 457 -16.63 21.21 9.90
CA SER A 457 -16.37 22.60 9.48
C SER A 457 -14.99 22.79 8.82
N LEU A 458 -14.04 21.86 9.03
CA LEU A 458 -12.68 21.90 8.46
C LEU A 458 -12.52 21.06 7.20
N ILE A 459 -13.57 20.39 6.74
CA ILE A 459 -13.47 19.46 5.60
C ILE A 459 -13.01 20.17 4.32
N LEU A 460 -13.53 21.37 4.02
CA LEU A 460 -13.14 22.13 2.82
C LEU A 460 -11.66 22.55 2.84
N PRO A 461 -11.14 23.18 3.92
CA PRO A 461 -9.71 23.43 4.05
C PRO A 461 -8.83 22.19 3.99
N ILE A 462 -9.27 21.06 4.57
CA ILE A 462 -8.53 19.78 4.51
C ILE A 462 -8.46 19.29 3.06
N ILE A 463 -9.57 19.31 2.32
CA ILE A 463 -9.61 18.96 0.90
C ILE A 463 -8.62 19.82 0.11
N LEU A 464 -8.65 21.14 0.31
CA LEU A 464 -7.76 22.07 -0.38
C LEU A 464 -6.28 21.82 -0.03
N CYS A 465 -5.96 21.64 1.26
CA CYS A 465 -4.62 21.31 1.73
C CYS A 465 -4.09 20.04 1.04
N ASN A 466 -4.87 18.97 1.09
CA ASN A 466 -4.49 17.66 0.55
C ASN A 466 -4.34 17.72 -0.96
N TYR A 467 -5.23 18.42 -1.68
CA TYR A 467 -5.11 18.63 -3.11
C TYR A 467 -3.83 19.36 -3.51
N ILE A 468 -3.50 20.47 -2.82
CA ILE A 468 -2.27 21.23 -3.07
C ILE A 468 -1.05 20.35 -2.78
N SER A 469 -1.05 19.65 -1.64
CA SER A 469 0.03 18.74 -1.27
C SER A 469 0.24 17.63 -2.30
N TYR A 470 -0.85 17.01 -2.76
CA TYR A 470 -0.85 16.02 -3.84
C TYR A 470 -0.26 16.59 -5.13
N TRP A 471 -0.74 17.75 -5.55
CA TRP A 471 -0.34 18.40 -6.79
C TRP A 471 1.16 18.76 -6.78
N VAL A 472 1.66 19.36 -5.69
CA VAL A 472 3.09 19.67 -5.52
C VAL A 472 3.92 18.39 -5.55
N ALA A 473 3.52 17.35 -4.81
CA ALA A 473 4.24 16.09 -4.80
C ALA A 473 4.26 15.44 -6.20
N GLN A 474 3.15 15.52 -6.95
CA GLN A 474 3.01 14.92 -8.30
C GLN A 474 3.91 15.60 -9.32
N ARG A 475 4.08 16.92 -9.22
CA ARG A 475 4.98 17.67 -10.10
C ARG A 475 6.45 17.38 -9.85
N LEU A 476 6.81 17.01 -8.62
CA LEU A 476 8.20 16.71 -8.25
C LEU A 476 8.55 15.22 -8.41
N SER A 477 7.57 14.35 -8.25
CA SER A 477 7.67 12.90 -8.40
C SER A 477 6.39 12.41 -9.05
N GLU A 478 6.48 11.88 -10.27
CA GLU A 478 5.32 11.36 -11.00
C GLU A 478 4.69 10.17 -10.25
N GLU A 479 5.55 9.33 -9.68
CA GLU A 479 5.14 8.08 -9.03
C GLU A 479 4.88 8.21 -7.52
N SER A 480 4.01 7.33 -7.01
CA SER A 480 3.77 7.16 -5.57
C SER A 480 4.95 6.45 -4.89
N PHE A 481 5.05 6.57 -3.55
CA PHE A 481 6.07 5.87 -2.78
C PHE A 481 6.03 4.34 -2.98
N HIS A 482 4.84 3.74 -2.95
CA HIS A 482 4.69 2.29 -3.15
C HIS A 482 5.07 1.88 -4.57
N THR A 483 4.74 2.70 -5.57
CA THR A 483 5.09 2.46 -6.97
C THR A 483 6.60 2.51 -7.19
N LEU A 484 7.28 3.51 -6.61
CA LEU A 484 8.74 3.62 -6.68
C LEU A 484 9.44 2.44 -6.00
N LEU A 485 8.88 1.93 -4.91
CA LEU A 485 9.44 0.78 -4.20
C LEU A 485 9.23 -0.54 -4.99
N LEU A 486 8.11 -0.69 -5.71
CA LEU A 486 7.91 -1.79 -6.67
C LEU A 486 8.94 -1.75 -7.82
N LEU A 487 9.13 -0.56 -8.41
CA LEU A 487 10.13 -0.35 -9.45
C LEU A 487 11.54 -0.63 -8.94
N HIS A 488 11.83 -0.31 -7.67
CA HIS A 488 13.12 -0.61 -7.04
C HIS A 488 13.39 -2.12 -6.90
N GLU A 489 12.34 -2.92 -6.67
CA GLU A 489 12.41 -4.38 -6.70
C GLU A 489 12.47 -4.96 -8.13
N GLY A 490 12.38 -4.11 -9.16
CA GLY A 490 12.38 -4.51 -10.56
C GLY A 490 11.03 -5.07 -11.04
N ILE A 491 9.94 -4.78 -10.33
CA ILE A 491 8.60 -5.24 -10.67
C ILE A 491 7.82 -4.10 -11.31
N SER A 492 7.28 -4.31 -12.51
CA SER A 492 6.47 -3.31 -13.19
C SER A 492 5.10 -3.15 -12.51
N PRO A 493 4.70 -1.91 -12.15
CA PRO A 493 3.40 -1.63 -11.54
C PRO A 493 2.25 -2.07 -12.45
N ASP A 494 2.29 -1.71 -13.73
CA ASP A 494 1.27 -2.05 -14.72
C ASP A 494 1.02 -3.56 -14.82
N ALA A 495 2.09 -4.38 -14.75
CA ALA A 495 1.94 -5.83 -14.80
C ALA A 495 1.31 -6.40 -13.53
N ILE A 496 1.60 -5.83 -12.37
CA ILE A 496 0.91 -6.18 -11.12
C ILE A 496 -0.57 -5.83 -11.23
N ASP A 497 -0.89 -4.61 -11.66
CA ASP A 497 -2.26 -4.13 -11.69
C ASP A 497 -3.09 -4.91 -12.74
N LEU A 498 -2.52 -5.23 -13.91
CA LEU A 498 -3.12 -6.15 -14.88
C LEU A 498 -3.34 -7.55 -14.30
N ALA A 499 -2.35 -8.12 -13.61
CA ALA A 499 -2.48 -9.44 -13.00
C ALA A 499 -3.54 -9.47 -11.88
N ILE A 500 -3.68 -8.38 -11.13
CA ILE A 500 -4.76 -8.20 -10.15
C ILE A 500 -6.10 -8.14 -10.87
N GLN A 501 -6.23 -7.36 -11.95
CA GLN A 501 -7.46 -7.24 -12.73
C GLN A 501 -7.89 -8.58 -13.34
N ASP A 502 -6.97 -9.34 -13.93
CA ASP A 502 -7.23 -10.67 -14.50
C ASP A 502 -7.72 -11.67 -13.45
N ARG A 503 -7.19 -11.57 -12.23
CA ARG A 503 -7.55 -12.46 -11.10
C ARG A 503 -8.72 -11.98 -10.27
N VAL A 504 -9.11 -10.73 -10.44
CA VAL A 504 -10.29 -10.12 -9.83
C VAL A 504 -11.23 -9.68 -10.98
N PRO A 505 -11.59 -10.58 -11.93
CA PRO A 505 -12.21 -10.17 -13.19
C PRO A 505 -13.62 -9.63 -13.00
N TYR A 506 -13.87 -8.44 -13.57
CA TYR A 506 -15.16 -7.74 -13.60
C TYR A 506 -16.31 -8.60 -14.16
N ALA A 507 -16.04 -9.38 -15.21
CA ALA A 507 -17.04 -10.13 -15.98
C ALA A 507 -17.55 -11.42 -15.28
N THR A 508 -16.80 -11.98 -14.33
CA THR A 508 -17.22 -13.19 -13.60
C THR A 508 -18.02 -12.85 -12.32
N MET A 509 -17.91 -11.60 -11.85
CA MET A 509 -18.51 -11.13 -10.60
C MET A 509 -19.90 -10.51 -10.77
N VAL A 510 -20.08 -9.73 -11.84
CA VAL A 510 -21.41 -9.37 -12.30
C VAL A 510 -21.81 -10.52 -13.20
N GLY A 511 -22.69 -11.41 -12.71
CA GLY A 511 -23.24 -12.46 -13.57
C GLY A 511 -23.77 -11.79 -14.83
N ALA A 512 -23.03 -11.90 -15.93
CA ALA A 512 -23.49 -11.39 -17.20
C ALA A 512 -24.87 -12.01 -17.41
N PRO A 513 -25.93 -11.23 -17.69
CA PRO A 513 -27.11 -11.84 -18.27
C PRO A 513 -26.60 -12.59 -19.49
N GLU A 514 -27.00 -13.86 -19.64
CA GLU A 514 -26.68 -14.66 -20.84
C GLU A 514 -26.83 -13.76 -22.06
N GLN A 515 -25.70 -13.30 -22.61
CA GLN A 515 -25.72 -12.68 -23.91
C GLN A 515 -26.04 -13.84 -24.83
N ASN A 516 -27.28 -13.85 -25.33
CA ASN A 516 -27.69 -14.63 -26.49
C ASN A 516 -26.70 -14.34 -27.63
N SER A 517 -25.61 -15.09 -27.67
CA SER A 517 -24.69 -15.14 -28.79
C SER A 517 -25.32 -16.01 -29.87
N SER A 518 -26.39 -15.51 -30.48
CA SER A 518 -26.95 -16.04 -31.73
C SER A 518 -28.01 -15.13 -32.33
N GLN A 519 -27.74 -13.83 -32.45
CA GLN A 519 -28.40 -12.99 -33.44
C GLN A 519 -27.59 -11.69 -33.58
N TYR A 520 -27.35 -11.26 -34.81
CA TYR A 520 -26.53 -10.11 -35.22
C TYR A 520 -25.04 -10.38 -35.42
N ALA A 521 -24.74 -11.23 -36.41
CA ALA A 521 -23.74 -10.90 -37.42
C ALA A 521 -24.18 -11.48 -38.77
N ALA A 522 -23.99 -10.68 -39.83
CA ALA A 522 -24.18 -10.97 -41.25
C ALA A 522 -25.59 -10.72 -41.85
N SER A 523 -25.81 -9.45 -42.19
CA SER A 523 -26.34 -9.09 -43.51
C SER A 523 -25.50 -9.76 -44.61
N ALA A 524 -26.06 -10.75 -45.29
CA ALA A 524 -25.68 -11.15 -46.63
C ALA A 524 -26.97 -11.22 -47.47
N GLY A 525 -26.91 -10.66 -48.68
CA GLY A 525 -28.07 -10.34 -49.52
C GLY A 525 -28.97 -11.52 -49.91
N SER A 526 -30.23 -11.15 -50.17
CA SER A 526 -31.32 -11.82 -50.89
C SER A 526 -30.95 -12.53 -52.22
N PRO A 527 -31.88 -13.25 -52.90
CA PRO A 527 -33.09 -13.95 -52.43
C PRO A 527 -33.35 -15.33 -53.10
N ALA A 528 -34.47 -15.96 -52.72
CA ALA A 528 -35.39 -16.81 -53.51
C ALA A 528 -35.35 -18.34 -53.33
N GLY A 529 -36.54 -18.90 -53.04
CA GLY A 529 -36.97 -20.21 -53.55
C GLY A 529 -37.34 -21.29 -52.53
N GLY A 530 -38.65 -21.56 -52.38
CA GLY A 530 -39.18 -22.94 -52.44
C GLY A 530 -39.38 -23.76 -51.15
N SER A 531 -40.62 -23.72 -50.64
CA SER A 531 -41.51 -24.86 -50.32
C SER A 531 -41.10 -26.05 -49.40
N ALA A 532 -42.01 -26.31 -48.44
CA ALA A 532 -42.61 -27.61 -48.04
C ALA A 532 -41.79 -28.60 -47.16
N SER A 533 -42.23 -28.88 -45.91
CA SER A 533 -43.09 -30.01 -45.45
C SER A 533 -42.25 -31.18 -44.90
N SER A 534 -42.26 -31.47 -43.59
CA SER A 534 -43.19 -32.33 -42.82
C SER A 534 -42.60 -33.72 -42.47
N THR A 535 -43.07 -34.28 -41.34
CA THR A 535 -42.99 -35.70 -40.87
C THR A 535 -41.61 -36.23 -40.46
N ALA A 536 -41.34 -36.64 -39.20
CA ALA A 536 -41.94 -37.65 -38.30
C ALA A 536 -41.32 -39.05 -38.40
N ALA A 537 -41.04 -39.61 -37.21
CA ALA A 537 -40.99 -41.04 -36.84
C ALA A 537 -39.68 -41.85 -36.93
N ALA A 538 -39.33 -42.38 -35.74
CA ALA A 538 -39.15 -43.80 -35.37
C ALA A 538 -37.83 -44.56 -35.61
N GLU A 539 -37.30 -45.03 -34.46
CA GLU A 539 -36.94 -46.41 -34.08
C GLU A 539 -35.63 -47.13 -34.51
N ALA A 540 -35.01 -47.71 -33.47
CA ALA A 540 -34.48 -49.08 -33.31
C ALA A 540 -33.03 -49.47 -33.71
N HIS A 541 -32.29 -49.82 -32.64
CA HIS A 541 -31.43 -51.01 -32.40
C HIS A 541 -30.28 -51.46 -33.35
N VAL A 542 -29.24 -51.99 -32.68
CA VAL A 542 -28.31 -53.11 -33.02
C VAL A 542 -26.80 -52.76 -33.03
N GLN A 543 -26.04 -53.42 -32.16
CA GLN A 543 -24.55 -53.58 -32.10
C GLN A 543 -24.11 -54.83 -32.92
N PRO A 544 -22.84 -55.30 -32.97
CA PRO A 544 -21.47 -54.72 -32.97
C PRO A 544 -20.58 -55.30 -34.13
N ALA A 545 -19.33 -54.85 -34.29
CA ALA A 545 -18.17 -55.72 -34.69
C ALA A 545 -16.83 -54.96 -34.72
N VAL A 546 -15.79 -55.63 -34.24
CA VAL A 546 -14.37 -55.20 -34.17
C VAL A 546 -13.60 -55.81 -35.34
N ALA A 547 -12.79 -55.00 -36.04
CA ALA A 547 -11.60 -55.45 -36.74
C ALA A 547 -10.61 -54.27 -36.92
N SER A 548 -9.35 -54.50 -36.58
CA SER A 548 -8.16 -53.69 -36.90
C SER A 548 -7.10 -54.66 -37.47
N PRO A 549 -5.92 -54.25 -37.98
CA PRO A 549 -5.39 -52.91 -38.22
C PRO A 549 -4.74 -52.73 -39.62
N THR A 550 -4.61 -51.50 -40.14
CA THR A 550 -3.34 -50.99 -40.72
C THR A 550 -3.44 -49.51 -41.10
N LYS A 551 -2.46 -48.76 -40.58
CA LYS A 551 -1.98 -47.40 -40.88
C LYS A 551 -2.42 -46.74 -42.21
N ARG A 552 -3.23 -45.70 -42.10
CA ARG A 552 -3.01 -44.29 -42.55
C ARG A 552 -4.37 -43.64 -42.83
N ALA A 553 -4.81 -42.76 -41.93
CA ALA A 553 -5.79 -41.73 -42.22
C ALA A 553 -5.55 -40.52 -41.28
N PRO A 554 -5.81 -39.29 -41.76
CA PRO A 554 -5.75 -38.06 -40.97
C PRO A 554 -7.04 -37.87 -40.16
N GLY A 555 -6.95 -37.19 -39.01
CA GLY A 555 -8.13 -36.68 -38.31
C GLY A 555 -7.93 -36.52 -36.80
N GLY A 556 -8.39 -35.39 -36.26
CA GLY A 556 -8.60 -35.23 -34.83
C GLY A 556 -8.36 -33.83 -34.29
N ALA A 557 -9.34 -32.93 -34.51
CA ALA A 557 -9.48 -31.69 -33.77
C ALA A 557 -9.47 -31.94 -32.26
N GLY A 558 -8.73 -31.11 -31.51
CA GLY A 558 -8.66 -31.21 -30.06
C GLY A 558 -7.40 -30.62 -29.43
N GLN A 559 -6.89 -29.50 -29.94
CA GLN A 559 -5.88 -28.69 -29.24
C GLN A 559 -6.13 -27.21 -29.56
N GLY A 560 -6.50 -26.43 -28.57
CA GLY A 560 -6.82 -25.02 -28.77
C GLY A 560 -7.01 -24.23 -27.48
N THR A 561 -6.24 -24.51 -26.43
CA THR A 561 -6.13 -23.62 -25.24
C THR A 561 -4.78 -23.71 -24.52
N SER A 562 -3.76 -24.36 -25.09
CA SER A 562 -2.42 -24.48 -24.48
C SER A 562 -1.28 -23.83 -25.27
N SER A 563 -1.56 -23.14 -26.39
CA SER A 563 -0.54 -22.42 -27.17
C SER A 563 -0.40 -20.94 -26.79
N SER A 564 -1.45 -20.24 -26.35
CA SER A 564 -1.35 -18.80 -26.02
C SER A 564 -0.61 -18.50 -24.71
N ALA A 565 -0.61 -19.42 -23.74
CA ALA A 565 0.14 -19.29 -22.49
C ALA A 565 1.65 -19.56 -22.67
N ARG A 566 2.03 -20.36 -23.68
CA ARG A 566 3.43 -20.57 -24.08
C ARG A 566 3.94 -19.43 -24.97
N GLU A 567 3.10 -18.91 -25.87
CA GLU A 567 3.44 -17.72 -26.67
C GLU A 567 3.61 -16.46 -25.82
N ALA A 568 2.81 -16.26 -24.76
CA ALA A 568 3.02 -15.15 -23.82
C ALA A 568 4.33 -15.28 -23.01
N GLY A 569 4.71 -16.51 -22.64
CA GLY A 569 6.00 -16.79 -21.96
C GLY A 569 7.21 -16.56 -22.87
N ASP A 570 7.11 -16.92 -24.15
CA ASP A 570 8.19 -16.75 -25.14
C ASP A 570 8.37 -15.29 -25.59
N VAL A 571 7.31 -14.48 -25.57
CA VAL A 571 7.38 -13.02 -25.81
C VAL A 571 8.06 -12.30 -24.64
N ILE A 572 7.78 -12.70 -23.40
CA ILE A 572 8.45 -12.17 -22.20
C ILE A 572 9.94 -12.54 -22.19
N MET A 573 10.28 -13.77 -22.63
CA MET A 573 11.67 -14.23 -22.66
C MET A 573 12.49 -13.64 -23.82
N LYS A 574 11.85 -13.36 -24.97
CA LYS A 574 12.48 -12.63 -26.09
C LYS A 574 12.81 -11.18 -25.73
N GLU A 575 11.97 -10.51 -24.95
CA GLU A 575 12.22 -9.12 -24.54
C GLU A 575 13.20 -9.01 -23.36
N LEU A 576 13.27 -10.03 -22.50
CA LEU A 576 14.36 -10.19 -21.52
C LEU A 576 15.73 -10.38 -22.19
N VAL A 577 15.82 -11.16 -23.27
CA VAL A 577 17.09 -11.35 -24.02
C VAL A 577 17.47 -10.11 -24.84
N ARG A 578 16.50 -9.37 -25.36
CA ARG A 578 16.75 -8.13 -26.12
C ARG A 578 17.29 -6.99 -25.25
N VAL A 579 16.83 -6.90 -24.00
CA VAL A 579 17.24 -5.87 -23.03
C VAL A 579 18.54 -6.25 -22.30
N TYR A 580 18.80 -7.54 -22.05
CA TYR A 580 19.98 -8.00 -21.29
C TYR A 580 21.09 -8.67 -22.11
N GLY A 581 20.88 -8.97 -23.39
CA GLY A 581 21.85 -9.67 -24.26
C GLY A 581 23.03 -8.83 -24.78
N ARG A 582 23.28 -7.63 -24.24
CA ARG A 582 24.40 -6.76 -24.66
C ARG A 582 25.32 -6.37 -23.50
N ARG A 583 25.89 -7.40 -22.86
CA ARG A 583 27.14 -7.42 -22.07
C ARG A 583 27.60 -8.87 -22.22
N GLU A 584 28.67 -9.26 -22.89
CA GLU A 584 30.02 -8.72 -23.09
C GLU A 584 30.48 -9.12 -24.50
N THR A 585 31.23 -8.29 -25.23
CA THR A 585 32.66 -8.56 -25.48
C THR A 585 33.23 -7.38 -26.27
N ASN A 586 34.24 -6.71 -25.72
CA ASN A 586 35.46 -6.27 -26.42
C ASN A 586 36.32 -5.39 -25.50
N GLY A 587 37.56 -5.81 -25.28
CA GLY A 587 38.63 -4.90 -24.88
C GLY A 587 39.63 -5.40 -23.84
N THR A 588 40.30 -6.53 -24.06
CA THR A 588 41.71 -6.69 -23.64
C THR A 588 42.45 -7.46 -24.72
N THR A 589 43.25 -6.70 -25.47
CA THR A 589 44.29 -7.19 -26.38
C THR A 589 45.48 -7.64 -25.55
N ASP A 590 45.78 -8.94 -25.59
CA ASP A 590 47.15 -9.42 -25.37
C ASP A 590 47.54 -10.31 -26.55
N THR A 591 48.67 -9.92 -27.13
CA THR A 591 49.37 -10.49 -28.27
C THR A 591 50.04 -11.81 -27.90
N ASN A 592 49.80 -12.88 -28.67
CA ASN A 592 50.85 -13.71 -29.29
C ASN A 592 50.25 -14.96 -29.94
N GLY A 593 50.74 -15.28 -31.14
CA GLY A 593 50.79 -16.66 -31.61
C GLY A 593 50.17 -16.94 -32.98
N THR A 594 51.07 -17.04 -33.96
CA THR A 594 51.02 -17.99 -35.09
C THR A 594 50.06 -17.75 -36.25
N ALA A 595 50.61 -17.07 -37.27
CA ALA A 595 50.90 -17.61 -38.60
C ALA A 595 49.79 -18.42 -39.31
N GLY A 596 49.26 -17.82 -40.38
CA GLY A 596 48.45 -18.48 -41.40
C GLY A 596 48.41 -17.62 -42.66
N THR A 597 49.42 -17.80 -43.51
CA THR A 597 49.54 -17.31 -44.89
C THR A 597 48.36 -17.74 -45.76
N THR A 598 47.81 -16.85 -46.60
CA THR A 598 47.92 -16.87 -48.09
C THR A 598 46.86 -16.02 -48.80
N SER A 599 47.34 -15.22 -49.76
CA SER A 599 46.75 -14.82 -51.07
C SER A 599 45.37 -14.14 -51.11
N ALA A 600 45.28 -12.87 -51.49
CA ALA A 600 45.16 -12.33 -52.88
C ALA A 600 43.72 -11.77 -53.05
N GLY A 601 43.42 -10.62 -53.67
CA GLY A 601 44.15 -9.59 -54.39
C GLY A 601 43.14 -8.50 -54.84
N GLY A 602 43.65 -7.38 -55.37
CA GLY A 602 42.90 -6.36 -56.13
C GLY A 602 42.16 -5.32 -55.26
N ALA A 603 42.60 -4.07 -55.05
CA ALA A 603 43.09 -3.00 -55.93
C ALA A 603 42.02 -2.34 -56.83
N GLY A 604 41.86 -1.02 -56.65
CA GLY A 604 41.16 -0.07 -57.54
C GLY A 604 39.81 0.40 -56.99
N GLY A 605 39.50 1.69 -56.85
CA GLY A 605 40.15 2.90 -57.31
C GLY A 605 39.46 4.14 -56.72
N ALA A 606 40.18 5.26 -56.80
CA ALA A 606 39.92 6.53 -56.12
C ALA A 606 39.07 7.52 -56.91
N GLY A 607 38.65 8.59 -56.21
CA GLY A 607 38.22 9.90 -56.76
C GLY A 607 36.79 10.27 -56.34
N GLY A 608 36.47 11.44 -55.79
CA GLY A 608 37.21 12.68 -55.56
C GLY A 608 36.22 13.87 -55.57
N GLY A 609 36.38 14.84 -54.64
CA GLY A 609 35.82 16.24 -54.68
C GLY A 609 34.43 16.44 -54.06
N ARG A 610 34.24 17.20 -52.95
CA ARG A 610 34.23 18.68 -52.77
C ARG A 610 33.14 19.38 -53.60
N ASP A 611 32.32 20.34 -53.15
CA ASP A 611 32.06 21.17 -51.95
C ASP A 611 30.57 21.60 -52.12
N GLY A 612 29.70 21.84 -51.11
CA GLY A 612 29.69 22.99 -50.20
C GLY A 612 28.27 23.60 -50.11
N GLY A 613 27.82 23.92 -48.89
CA GLY A 613 26.93 25.06 -48.56
C GLY A 613 25.40 24.89 -48.58
N GLY A 614 24.75 25.24 -47.45
CA GLY A 614 23.45 25.94 -47.48
C GLY A 614 22.33 25.40 -46.59
N GLN A 615 22.24 25.89 -45.34
CA GLN A 615 21.08 25.80 -44.46
C GLN A 615 19.85 26.53 -45.04
N GLN A 616 18.68 25.88 -45.05
CA GLN A 616 17.34 26.45 -44.74
C GLN A 616 16.26 25.40 -45.04
N GLY A 617 15.42 25.05 -44.08
CA GLY A 617 14.27 24.16 -44.31
C GLY A 617 13.84 23.30 -43.12
N ALA A 618 13.72 23.89 -41.93
CA ALA A 618 13.25 23.19 -40.72
C ALA A 618 12.14 23.95 -39.98
N ALA A 619 11.34 24.75 -40.68
CA ALA A 619 10.26 25.55 -40.08
C ALA A 619 8.87 25.34 -40.73
N GLU A 620 8.72 24.33 -41.59
CA GLU A 620 7.48 24.16 -42.39
C GLU A 620 6.89 22.74 -42.33
N ARG A 621 7.26 21.95 -41.31
CA ARG A 621 6.70 20.59 -41.10
C ARG A 621 6.06 20.34 -39.74
N GLU A 622 5.94 21.38 -38.90
CA GLU A 622 5.28 21.27 -37.59
C GLU A 622 3.90 21.95 -37.53
N ARG A 623 3.48 22.69 -38.57
CA ARG A 623 2.13 23.31 -38.61
C ARG A 623 1.05 22.48 -39.29
N GLU A 624 1.39 21.37 -39.93
CA GLU A 624 0.40 20.48 -40.59
C GLU A 624 0.03 19.24 -39.75
N ARG A 625 0.59 19.07 -38.54
CA ARG A 625 0.24 17.96 -37.63
C ARG A 625 -0.68 18.33 -36.47
N GLU A 626 -0.94 19.62 -36.23
CA GLU A 626 -1.84 20.06 -35.15
C GLU A 626 -3.29 20.27 -35.61
N ASP A 627 -3.55 20.40 -36.91
CA ASP A 627 -4.91 20.61 -37.45
C ASP A 627 -5.71 19.31 -37.70
N ASP A 628 -5.07 18.15 -37.60
CA ASP A 628 -5.71 16.84 -37.87
C ASP A 628 -6.19 16.12 -36.57
N LEU A 629 -5.80 16.63 -35.40
CA LEU A 629 -6.19 16.09 -34.09
C LEU A 629 -7.34 16.87 -33.42
N SER A 630 -7.74 18.02 -33.97
CA SER A 630 -8.84 18.86 -33.45
C SER A 630 -10.22 18.59 -34.07
N LYS A 631 -10.34 17.64 -35.01
CA LYS A 631 -11.59 17.34 -35.75
C LYS A 631 -12.19 15.95 -35.53
N ARG A 632 -11.77 15.20 -34.50
CA ARG A 632 -12.29 13.83 -34.22
C ARG A 632 -12.98 13.62 -32.87
N SER A 633 -13.33 14.68 -32.17
CA SER A 633 -14.28 14.59 -31.05
C SER A 633 -15.41 15.56 -31.31
N TRP A 634 -16.57 15.03 -31.72
CA TRP A 634 -17.94 15.56 -31.60
C TRP A 634 -18.78 15.02 -32.76
N THR A 635 -19.34 13.83 -32.58
CA THR A 635 -20.67 13.41 -33.07
C THR A 635 -20.95 11.99 -32.60
N ASP A 636 -22.20 11.75 -32.20
CA ASP A 636 -22.86 10.46 -31.94
C ASP A 636 -22.82 9.89 -30.51
N SER A 637 -23.75 10.39 -29.69
CA SER A 637 -24.74 9.51 -29.05
C SER A 637 -26.01 10.30 -28.70
N GLN A 638 -27.05 10.11 -29.52
CA GLN A 638 -28.44 10.09 -29.03
C GLN A 638 -28.68 8.84 -28.19
#